data_AF-A0A838MKQ8-F1
#
_entry.id   AF-A0A838MKQ8-F1
#
_cell.length_a   1.000
_cell.length_b   1.000
_cell.length_c   1.000
_cell.angle_alpha   90.00
_cell.angle_beta   90.00
_cell.angle_gamma   90.00
#
_symmetry.space_group_name_H-M   'P 1'
#
loop_
_entity.id
_entity.type
_entity.pdbx_description
1 polymer ?
#
loop_
_entity_poly.entity_id
_entity_poly.type
_entity_poly.pdbx_seq_one_letter_code
_entity_poly.pdbx_strand_id
1 'polypeptide(L)'
;MSVDDRTQIIAEGTDAESRNAAIPFAAGANAPMRGFLLHASAPAAATALKCLTQAIYYEAATEPVAGRRAVAQVVLNRMRHPAYPKSVCGVVYQGAERATGCQFSFTCDGSLLRQPMAGPWREAEGIAQAALAGRVEPSVGTATFYHADYVLPRWAFELAKVNKLGRHLFYRFTGAGGRPGKFNGQYSAQESIPAFDLARLQARLLAAGNPADGLADTVPGLTVAPHVTDRHASDDVGGRLDVTRAWRLTIPDPAESSSRYRALVSGADAGAPPQTGGSPAAAEIAQ
;
A
#
# COMPACT_ATOMS: atom_id res chain seq x y z
N MET A 1 17.07 -7.28 -15.74
CA MET A 1 15.61 -7.24 -15.53
C MET A 1 15.19 -5.78 -15.60
N SER A 2 14.41 -5.41 -16.63
CA SER A 2 13.92 -4.04 -16.81
C SER A 2 13.04 -3.63 -15.63
N VAL A 3 13.00 -2.33 -15.31
CA VAL A 3 12.10 -1.75 -14.30
C VAL A 3 10.63 -2.04 -14.65
N ASP A 4 10.31 -2.19 -15.95
CA ASP A 4 8.97 -2.48 -16.46
C ASP A 4 8.47 -3.91 -16.11
N ASP A 5 9.39 -4.85 -15.89
CA ASP A 5 9.04 -6.26 -15.62
C ASP A 5 8.56 -6.46 -14.17
N ARG A 6 8.88 -5.51 -13.28
CA ARG A 6 8.49 -5.54 -11.86
C ARG A 6 7.10 -4.99 -11.61
N THR A 7 6.60 -4.09 -12.46
CA THR A 7 5.27 -3.49 -12.31
C THR A 7 4.16 -4.32 -12.95
N GLN A 8 4.50 -5.46 -13.56
CA GLN A 8 3.54 -6.37 -14.16
C GLN A 8 2.60 -6.97 -13.10
N ILE A 9 1.30 -6.75 -13.29
CA ILE A 9 0.23 -7.39 -12.52
C ILE A 9 -0.05 -8.75 -13.15
N ILE A 10 -0.05 -9.80 -12.33
CA ILE A 10 -0.26 -11.19 -12.76
C ILE A 10 -1.72 -11.59 -12.65
N ALA A 11 -2.42 -11.10 -11.62
CA ALA A 11 -3.83 -11.37 -11.39
C ALA A 11 -4.48 -10.20 -10.63
N GLU A 12 -5.79 -10.08 -10.75
CA GLU A 12 -6.64 -9.12 -10.04
C GLU A 12 -7.91 -9.79 -9.52
N GLY A 13 -8.62 -9.13 -8.60
CA GLY A 13 -9.88 -9.61 -8.04
C GLY A 13 -9.72 -10.89 -7.21
N THR A 14 -10.73 -11.77 -7.25
CA THR A 14 -10.78 -12.98 -6.44
C THR A 14 -9.65 -13.97 -6.74
N ASP A 15 -9.16 -14.01 -7.97
CA ASP A 15 -8.00 -14.83 -8.34
C ASP A 15 -6.74 -14.33 -7.62
N ALA A 16 -6.49 -13.01 -7.63
CA ALA A 16 -5.41 -12.41 -6.87
C ALA A 16 -5.52 -12.71 -5.37
N GLU A 17 -6.71 -12.59 -4.79
CA GLU A 17 -6.93 -12.85 -3.36
C GLU A 17 -6.57 -14.29 -2.98
N SER A 18 -7.04 -15.27 -3.77
CA SER A 18 -6.77 -16.69 -3.53
C SER A 18 -5.27 -17.02 -3.64
N ARG A 19 -4.59 -16.49 -4.65
CA ARG A 19 -3.14 -16.68 -4.84
C ARG A 19 -2.32 -15.97 -3.79
N ASN A 20 -2.72 -14.75 -3.42
CA ASN A 20 -2.10 -14.01 -2.33
C ASN A 20 -2.24 -14.75 -1.00
N ALA A 21 -3.38 -15.38 -0.74
CA ALA A 21 -3.59 -16.21 0.44
C ALA A 21 -2.68 -17.45 0.45
N ALA A 22 -2.40 -18.03 -0.72
CA ALA A 22 -1.48 -19.16 -0.87
C ALA A 22 0.00 -18.79 -0.64
N ILE A 23 0.39 -17.51 -0.77
CA ILE A 23 1.76 -17.08 -0.42
C ILE A 23 1.91 -17.06 1.11
N PRO A 24 2.83 -17.89 1.66
CA PRO A 24 3.04 -17.95 3.11
C PRO A 24 3.66 -16.67 3.65
N PHE A 25 3.37 -16.37 4.92
CA PHE A 25 4.10 -15.34 5.65
C PHE A 25 5.54 -15.79 5.91
N ALA A 26 6.46 -14.84 5.90
CA ALA A 26 7.86 -15.09 6.16
C ALA A 26 8.04 -15.61 7.59
N ALA A 27 8.80 -16.69 7.74
CA ALA A 27 9.12 -17.26 9.03
C ALA A 27 10.00 -16.30 9.87
N GLY A 28 9.74 -16.27 11.18
CA GLY A 28 10.50 -15.50 12.17
C GLY A 28 9.79 -14.23 12.64
N ALA A 29 10.18 -13.73 13.82
CA ALA A 29 9.61 -12.52 14.39
C ALA A 29 10.01 -11.27 13.58
N ASN A 30 9.04 -10.43 13.24
CA ASN A 30 9.29 -9.12 12.67
C ASN A 30 9.79 -8.19 13.77
N ALA A 31 11.10 -7.92 13.79
CA ALA A 31 11.66 -6.98 14.76
C ALA A 31 11.07 -5.57 14.53
N PRO A 32 10.57 -4.89 15.57
CA PRO A 32 10.03 -3.55 15.43
C PRO A 32 11.15 -2.59 15.03
N MET A 33 10.79 -1.61 14.20
CA MET A 33 11.71 -0.54 13.83
C MET A 33 11.94 0.41 15.00
N ARG A 34 13.10 1.07 15.04
CA ARG A 34 13.30 2.21 15.93
C ARG A 34 12.32 3.33 15.57
N GLY A 35 11.87 4.09 16.56
CA GLY A 35 11.12 5.31 16.34
C GLY A 35 11.89 6.31 15.48
N PHE A 36 11.18 7.03 14.63
CA PHE A 36 11.72 8.14 13.85
C PHE A 36 11.24 9.46 14.44
N LEU A 37 12.16 10.29 14.92
CA LEU A 37 11.86 11.65 15.36
C LEU A 37 12.22 12.61 14.23
N LEU A 38 11.23 13.37 13.77
CA LEU A 38 11.45 14.39 12.77
C LEU A 38 12.25 15.54 13.37
N HIS A 39 13.44 15.77 12.80
CA HIS A 39 14.30 16.91 13.13
C HIS A 39 14.42 17.79 11.89
N ALA A 40 13.59 18.83 11.82
CA ALA A 40 13.50 19.74 10.68
C ALA A 40 13.10 21.15 11.15
N SER A 41 13.32 22.16 10.30
CA SER A 41 12.74 23.49 10.50
C SER A 41 11.21 23.42 10.44
N ALA A 42 10.50 24.38 11.04
CA ALA A 42 9.03 24.38 11.03
C ALA A 42 8.42 24.28 9.62
N PRO A 43 8.92 24.99 8.58
CA PRO A 43 8.41 24.83 7.22
C PRO A 43 8.64 23.42 6.64
N ALA A 44 9.83 22.85 6.84
CA ALA A 44 10.14 21.50 6.38
C ALA A 44 9.29 20.46 7.12
N ALA A 45 9.09 20.63 8.43
CA ALA A 45 8.25 19.74 9.22
C ALA A 45 6.78 19.77 8.77
N ALA A 46 6.23 20.96 8.50
CA ALA A 46 4.88 21.10 7.97
C ALA A 46 4.73 20.44 6.59
N THR A 47 5.77 20.54 5.75
CA THR A 47 5.78 19.92 4.41
C THR A 47 5.86 18.39 4.50
N ALA A 48 6.75 17.86 5.34
CA ALA A 48 6.84 16.42 5.62
C ALA A 48 5.52 15.85 6.14
N LEU A 49 4.89 16.56 7.09
CA LEU A 49 3.59 16.20 7.63
C LEU A 49 2.54 16.12 6.52
N LYS A 50 2.44 17.16 5.67
CA LYS A 50 1.50 17.17 4.56
C LYS A 50 1.70 15.99 3.61
N CYS A 51 2.93 15.70 3.22
CA CYS A 51 3.24 14.57 2.33
C CYS A 51 2.88 13.22 2.94
N LEU A 52 3.18 13.01 4.22
CA LEU A 52 2.83 11.77 4.91
C LEU A 52 1.31 11.62 5.08
N THR A 53 0.61 12.71 5.41
CA THR A 53 -0.86 12.76 5.47
C THR A 53 -1.48 12.38 4.14
N GLN A 54 -0.98 12.93 3.02
CA GLN A 54 -1.46 12.60 1.68
C GLN A 54 -1.29 11.10 1.39
N ALA A 55 -0.12 10.55 1.68
CA ALA A 55 0.12 9.12 1.49
C ALA A 55 -0.84 8.26 2.31
N ILE A 56 -1.05 8.55 3.60
CA ILE A 56 -1.97 7.77 4.44
C ILE A 56 -3.42 7.91 3.96
N TYR A 57 -3.84 9.13 3.61
CA TYR A 57 -5.21 9.40 3.18
C TYR A 57 -5.53 8.66 1.87
N TYR A 58 -4.72 8.85 0.84
CA TYR A 58 -5.04 8.29 -0.47
C TYR A 58 -4.80 6.79 -0.58
N GLU A 59 -3.91 6.23 0.26
CA GLU A 59 -3.61 4.80 0.20
C GLU A 59 -4.44 3.98 1.20
N ALA A 60 -4.90 4.56 2.31
CA ALA A 60 -5.41 3.78 3.42
C ALA A 60 -6.53 4.45 4.23
N ALA A 61 -7.18 5.52 3.74
CA ALA A 61 -8.23 6.21 4.52
C ALA A 61 -9.34 5.29 5.05
N THR A 62 -9.70 4.25 4.30
CA THR A 62 -10.74 3.26 4.66
C THR A 62 -10.20 2.06 5.43
N GLU A 63 -8.89 1.97 5.63
CA GLU A 63 -8.26 0.85 6.32
C GLU A 63 -8.37 0.99 7.85
N PRO A 64 -8.30 -0.14 8.58
CA PRO A 64 -8.14 -0.12 10.03
C PRO A 64 -6.99 0.79 10.45
N VAL A 65 -7.06 1.34 11.67
CA VAL A 65 -6.02 2.25 12.19
C VAL A 65 -4.61 1.64 12.10
N ALA A 66 -4.48 0.33 12.31
CA ALA A 66 -3.23 -0.40 12.13
C ALA A 66 -2.71 -0.36 10.68
N GLY A 67 -3.59 -0.52 9.68
CA GLY A 67 -3.22 -0.43 8.26
C GLY A 67 -2.75 0.98 7.88
N ARG A 68 -3.44 2.02 8.37
CA ARG A 68 -3.02 3.42 8.19
C ARG A 68 -1.66 3.72 8.80
N ARG A 69 -1.40 3.23 10.02
CA ARG A 69 -0.09 3.33 10.68
C ARG A 69 0.99 2.55 9.93
N ALA A 70 0.64 1.40 9.35
CA ALA A 70 1.57 0.59 8.59
C ALA A 70 2.00 1.26 7.27
N VAL A 71 1.10 1.92 6.55
CA VAL A 71 1.47 2.75 5.38
C VAL A 71 2.44 3.87 5.80
N ALA A 72 2.16 4.56 6.90
CA ALA A 72 3.08 5.56 7.44
C ALA A 72 4.46 4.96 7.76
N GLN A 73 4.47 3.78 8.40
CA GLN A 73 5.69 3.05 8.73
C GLN A 73 6.49 2.66 7.49
N VAL A 74 5.83 2.24 6.41
CA VAL A 74 6.47 1.91 5.12
C VAL A 74 7.14 3.15 4.50
N VAL A 75 6.48 4.30 4.51
CA VAL A 75 7.08 5.56 4.00
C VAL A 75 8.35 5.90 4.77
N LEU A 76 8.31 5.84 6.10
CA LEU A 76 9.48 6.11 6.96
C LEU A 76 10.56 5.03 6.84
N ASN A 77 10.19 3.78 6.57
CA ASN A 77 11.13 2.70 6.30
C ASN A 77 11.85 2.91 4.96
N ARG A 78 11.10 3.27 3.90
CA ARG A 78 11.69 3.62 2.61
C ARG A 78 12.69 4.75 2.78
N MET A 79 12.31 5.85 3.42
CA MET A 79 13.21 6.99 3.67
C MET A 79 14.54 6.55 4.32
N ARG A 80 14.47 5.68 5.33
CA ARG A 80 15.65 5.14 6.03
C ARG A 80 16.42 4.08 5.25
N HIS A 81 15.86 3.48 4.21
CA HIS A 81 16.52 2.43 3.44
C HIS A 81 17.33 3.01 2.27
N PRO A 82 18.58 2.58 2.00
CA PRO A 82 19.46 3.20 1.00
C PRO A 82 18.91 3.24 -0.44
N ALA A 83 17.97 2.36 -0.78
CA ALA A 83 17.36 2.30 -2.11
C ALA A 83 16.34 3.42 -2.43
N TYR A 84 16.00 4.30 -1.47
CA TYR A 84 14.97 5.32 -1.65
C TYR A 84 15.46 6.73 -1.30
N PRO A 85 14.72 7.78 -1.74
CA PRO A 85 14.99 9.16 -1.36
C PRO A 85 15.04 9.38 0.16
N LYS A 86 15.70 10.47 0.57
CA LYS A 86 16.00 10.79 1.98
C LYS A 86 15.10 11.84 2.61
N SER A 87 13.97 12.15 1.98
CA SER A 87 12.93 13.00 2.53
C SER A 87 11.56 12.31 2.43
N VAL A 88 10.60 12.72 3.25
CA VAL A 88 9.27 12.12 3.28
C VAL A 88 8.57 12.38 1.95
N CYS A 89 8.56 13.64 1.48
CA CYS A 89 7.99 13.99 0.20
C CYS A 89 8.75 13.34 -0.96
N GLY A 90 10.07 13.19 -0.87
CA GLY A 90 10.85 12.50 -1.89
C GLY A 90 10.43 11.05 -2.07
N VAL A 91 10.06 10.35 -0.99
CA VAL A 91 9.50 8.99 -1.06
C VAL A 91 8.08 9.00 -1.62
N VAL A 92 7.21 9.88 -1.11
CA VAL A 92 5.79 9.95 -1.50
C VAL A 92 5.63 10.31 -2.98
N TYR A 93 6.46 11.23 -3.47
CA TYR A 93 6.39 11.70 -4.85
C TYR A 93 7.41 11.04 -5.79
N GLN A 94 8.00 9.92 -5.35
CA GLN A 94 8.97 9.20 -6.17
C GLN A 94 8.33 8.73 -7.48
N GLY A 95 8.86 9.23 -8.60
CA GLY A 95 8.38 8.87 -9.94
C GLY A 95 7.20 9.69 -10.45
N ALA A 96 6.66 10.64 -9.68
CA ALA A 96 5.52 11.47 -10.09
C ALA A 96 5.74 12.26 -11.40
N GLU A 97 6.99 12.58 -11.72
CA GLU A 97 7.36 13.31 -12.94
C GLU A 97 7.63 12.38 -14.14
N ARG A 98 7.79 11.07 -13.90
CA ARG A 98 8.20 10.08 -14.91
C ARG A 98 7.00 9.59 -15.71
N ALA A 99 7.24 9.21 -16.96
CA ALA A 99 6.23 8.56 -17.81
C ALA A 99 6.05 7.06 -17.47
N THR A 100 7.05 6.44 -16.82
CA THR A 100 7.10 4.99 -16.53
C THR A 100 6.31 4.57 -15.29
N GLY A 101 5.51 5.48 -14.72
CA GLY A 101 4.69 5.21 -13.54
C GLY A 101 5.24 5.78 -12.23
N CYS A 102 4.36 5.78 -11.23
CA CYS A 102 4.52 6.51 -9.97
C CYS A 102 4.49 5.54 -8.79
N GLN A 103 5.29 5.82 -7.76
CA GLN A 103 5.39 4.91 -6.61
C GLN A 103 4.08 4.85 -5.81
N PHE A 104 3.37 5.96 -5.72
CA PHE A 104 2.03 6.06 -5.17
C PHE A 104 1.10 6.50 -6.31
N SER A 105 0.01 5.77 -6.55
CA SER A 105 -0.84 6.00 -7.72
C SER A 105 -1.50 7.38 -7.68
N PHE A 106 -1.85 7.86 -6.48
CA PHE A 106 -2.54 9.14 -6.28
C PHE A 106 -1.77 10.35 -6.81
N THR A 107 -0.44 10.23 -7.00
CA THR A 107 0.38 11.32 -7.53
C THR A 107 0.26 11.47 -9.05
N CYS A 108 -0.41 10.54 -9.73
CA CYS A 108 -0.44 10.44 -11.19
C CYS A 108 -1.79 10.06 -11.81
N ASP A 109 -2.76 9.64 -11.00
CA ASP A 109 -4.13 9.28 -11.42
C ASP A 109 -5.12 10.47 -11.37
N GLY A 110 -4.64 11.66 -11.00
CA GLY A 110 -5.47 12.85 -10.83
C GLY A 110 -6.17 12.96 -9.47
N SER A 111 -5.90 12.07 -8.52
CA SER A 111 -6.49 12.11 -7.17
C SER A 111 -6.21 13.44 -6.45
N LEU A 112 -5.04 14.03 -6.65
CA LEU A 112 -4.68 15.34 -6.10
C LEU A 112 -5.50 16.52 -6.64
N LEU A 113 -6.24 16.35 -7.74
CA LEU A 113 -7.16 17.36 -8.27
C LEU A 113 -8.45 17.47 -7.44
N ARG A 114 -8.75 16.45 -6.64
CA ARG A 114 -9.98 16.38 -5.85
C ARG A 114 -9.75 16.95 -4.45
N GLN A 115 -10.77 17.61 -3.92
CA GLN A 115 -10.75 18.07 -2.53
C GLN A 115 -10.90 16.86 -1.57
N PRO A 116 -9.97 16.66 -0.62
CA PRO A 116 -10.09 15.60 0.36
C PRO A 116 -11.27 15.81 1.31
N MET A 117 -11.84 14.72 1.81
CA MET A 117 -12.86 14.77 2.86
C MET A 117 -12.21 15.15 4.20
N ALA A 118 -12.76 16.18 4.85
CA ALA A 118 -12.16 16.76 6.05
C ALA A 118 -12.01 15.78 7.23
N GLY A 119 -12.94 14.85 7.43
CA GLY A 119 -12.90 13.86 8.51
C GLY A 119 -11.72 12.89 8.39
N PRO A 120 -11.69 12.03 7.35
CA PRO A 120 -10.60 11.09 7.15
C PRO A 120 -9.24 11.78 6.96
N TRP A 121 -9.21 13.00 6.41
CA TRP A 121 -7.97 13.79 6.34
C TRP A 121 -7.39 14.12 7.72
N ARG A 122 -8.21 14.59 8.67
CA ARG A 122 -7.76 14.87 10.04
C ARG A 122 -7.25 13.61 10.74
N GLU A 123 -7.91 12.47 10.51
CA GLU A 123 -7.45 11.20 11.07
C GLU A 123 -6.09 10.77 10.50
N ALA A 124 -5.92 10.88 9.18
CA ALA A 124 -4.66 10.61 8.51
C ALA A 124 -3.55 11.55 9.01
N GLU A 125 -3.86 12.83 9.21
CA GLU A 125 -2.93 13.82 9.76
C GLU A 125 -2.50 13.48 11.19
N GLY A 126 -3.43 13.08 12.06
CA GLY A 126 -3.09 12.65 13.43
C GLY A 126 -2.17 11.42 13.45
N ILE A 127 -2.37 10.47 12.53
CA ILE A 127 -1.49 9.30 12.37
C ILE A 127 -0.11 9.74 11.86
N ALA A 128 -0.06 10.64 10.87
CA ALA A 128 1.18 11.18 10.34
C ALA A 128 1.99 11.92 11.42
N GLN A 129 1.35 12.79 12.20
CA GLN A 129 1.95 13.50 13.32
C GLN A 129 2.56 12.52 14.33
N ALA A 130 1.80 11.50 14.73
CA ALA A 130 2.29 10.50 15.68
C ALA A 130 3.49 9.71 15.14
N ALA A 131 3.48 9.33 13.86
CA ALA A 131 4.58 8.60 13.23
C ALA A 131 5.85 9.46 13.15
N LEU A 132 5.73 10.75 12.80
CA LEU A 132 6.83 11.71 12.78
C LEU A 132 7.35 12.06 14.18
N ALA A 133 6.52 11.85 15.21
CA ALA A 133 6.88 11.95 16.62
C ALA A 133 7.41 10.63 17.22
N GLY A 134 7.73 9.63 16.39
CA GLY A 134 8.40 8.41 16.82
C GLY A 134 7.50 7.22 17.11
N ARG A 135 6.17 7.32 16.89
CA ARG A 135 5.28 6.16 17.00
C ARG A 135 5.61 5.14 15.91
N VAL A 136 5.75 3.87 16.33
CA VAL A 136 6.06 2.74 15.46
C VAL A 136 4.84 1.83 15.31
N GLU A 137 4.64 1.28 14.11
CA GLU A 137 3.72 0.16 13.89
C GLU A 137 4.54 -1.16 13.87
N PRO A 138 4.62 -1.88 15.01
CA PRO A 138 5.54 -3.01 15.14
C PRO A 138 5.14 -4.19 14.23
N SER A 139 3.86 -4.30 13.86
CA SER A 139 3.33 -5.42 13.11
C SER A 139 3.84 -5.52 11.67
N VAL A 140 4.49 -4.48 11.13
CA VAL A 140 5.06 -4.46 9.78
C VAL A 140 6.59 -4.31 9.74
N GLY A 141 7.27 -4.20 10.89
CA GLY A 141 8.74 -4.22 11.00
C GLY A 141 9.46 -3.43 9.90
N THR A 142 10.30 -4.12 9.12
CA THR A 142 11.12 -3.56 8.02
C THR A 142 10.41 -3.51 6.65
N ALA A 143 9.08 -3.60 6.61
CA ALA A 143 8.34 -3.56 5.34
C ALA A 143 8.63 -2.25 4.58
N THR A 144 8.87 -2.40 3.27
CA THR A 144 9.09 -1.29 2.32
C THR A 144 8.17 -1.40 1.10
N PHE A 145 7.31 -2.42 1.08
CA PHE A 145 6.39 -2.69 -0.02
C PHE A 145 5.05 -3.11 0.57
N TYR A 146 3.98 -2.77 -0.12
CA TYR A 146 2.67 -3.33 0.11
C TYR A 146 1.87 -3.29 -1.18
N HIS A 147 0.81 -4.09 -1.23
CA HIS A 147 -0.23 -3.99 -2.25
C HIS A 147 -1.55 -4.46 -1.64
N ALA A 148 -2.65 -4.13 -2.30
CA ALA A 148 -3.95 -4.66 -1.93
C ALA A 148 -4.02 -6.17 -2.24
N ASP A 149 -4.69 -6.94 -1.39
CA ASP A 149 -4.82 -8.39 -1.52
C ASP A 149 -5.62 -8.84 -2.75
N TYR A 150 -6.39 -7.94 -3.36
CA TYR A 150 -7.07 -8.14 -4.64
C TYR A 150 -6.22 -7.78 -5.87
N VAL A 151 -4.93 -7.46 -5.69
CA VAL A 151 -3.95 -7.28 -6.78
C VAL A 151 -2.77 -8.21 -6.52
N LEU A 152 -2.24 -8.84 -7.56
CA LEU A 152 -1.08 -9.72 -7.45
C LEU A 152 0.06 -9.25 -8.36
N PRO A 153 0.98 -8.41 -7.86
CA PRO A 153 2.14 -8.00 -8.63
C PRO A 153 3.19 -9.10 -8.69
N ARG A 154 3.95 -9.17 -9.79
CA ARG A 154 4.98 -10.19 -10.00
C ARG A 154 6.04 -10.25 -8.89
N TRP A 155 6.40 -9.11 -8.31
CA TRP A 155 7.37 -9.07 -7.23
C TRP A 155 6.88 -9.69 -5.91
N ALA A 156 5.56 -9.93 -5.74
CA ALA A 156 5.00 -10.46 -4.50
C ALA A 156 5.62 -11.80 -4.09
N PHE A 157 6.07 -12.60 -5.06
CA PHE A 157 6.73 -13.89 -4.84
C PHE A 157 8.26 -13.78 -4.68
N GLU A 158 8.84 -12.61 -4.94
CA GLU A 158 10.28 -12.35 -4.81
C GLU A 158 10.65 -11.77 -3.44
N LEU A 159 9.66 -11.23 -2.73
CA LEU A 159 9.82 -10.58 -1.45
C LEU A 159 9.24 -11.42 -0.31
N ALA A 160 9.67 -11.11 0.91
CA ALA A 160 9.17 -11.77 2.10
C ALA A 160 7.87 -11.10 2.56
N LYS A 161 6.75 -11.83 2.52
CA LYS A 161 5.44 -11.38 3.03
C LYS A 161 5.48 -11.29 4.55
N VAL A 162 5.22 -10.11 5.09
CA VAL A 162 5.41 -9.75 6.51
C VAL A 162 4.12 -9.89 7.29
N ASN A 163 3.05 -9.26 6.83
CA ASN A 163 1.77 -9.21 7.53
C ASN A 163 0.63 -8.79 6.59
N LYS A 164 -0.61 -9.03 6.99
CA LYS A 164 -1.83 -8.51 6.37
C LYS A 164 -2.58 -7.62 7.36
N LEU A 165 -2.82 -6.36 7.01
CA LEU A 165 -3.65 -5.46 7.80
C LEU A 165 -4.72 -4.87 6.89
N GLY A 166 -5.99 -5.14 7.22
CA GLY A 166 -7.12 -4.84 6.34
C GLY A 166 -6.92 -5.48 4.96
N ARG A 167 -6.98 -4.68 3.90
CA ARG A 167 -6.78 -5.13 2.52
C ARG A 167 -5.31 -5.15 2.11
N HIS A 168 -4.40 -4.61 2.92
CA HIS A 168 -2.99 -4.53 2.56
C HIS A 168 -2.16 -5.73 3.00
N LEU A 169 -1.40 -6.27 2.06
CA LEU A 169 -0.32 -7.23 2.29
C LEU A 169 1.02 -6.49 2.29
N PHE A 170 1.77 -6.60 3.37
CA PHE A 170 3.06 -5.91 3.55
C PHE A 170 4.22 -6.85 3.27
N TYR A 171 5.27 -6.34 2.64
CA TYR A 171 6.46 -7.11 2.25
C TYR A 171 7.76 -6.37 2.57
N ARG A 172 8.81 -7.15 2.80
CA ARG A 172 10.18 -6.68 3.01
C ARG A 172 11.15 -7.36 2.05
N PHE A 173 12.30 -6.74 1.84
CA PHE A 173 13.42 -7.38 1.14
C PHE A 173 13.80 -8.71 1.81
N THR A 174 14.19 -9.68 0.98
CA THR A 174 14.83 -10.92 1.43
C THR A 174 16.32 -10.69 1.73
N GLY A 175 16.93 -11.58 2.52
CA GLY A 175 18.36 -11.52 2.84
C GLY A 175 18.78 -10.27 3.62
N ALA A 176 19.97 -9.75 3.31
CA ALA A 176 20.58 -8.63 4.05
C ALA A 176 19.80 -7.31 3.90
N GLY A 177 19.13 -7.09 2.76
CA GLY A 177 18.37 -5.86 2.48
C GLY A 177 17.18 -5.64 3.42
N GLY A 178 16.58 -6.73 3.92
CA GLY A 178 15.41 -6.65 4.81
C GLY A 178 15.74 -6.56 6.30
N ARG A 179 17.02 -6.55 6.68
CA ARG A 179 17.45 -6.50 8.09
C ARG A 179 17.37 -5.07 8.63
N PRO A 180 16.98 -4.85 9.91
CA PRO A 180 16.89 -3.52 10.50
C PRO A 180 18.17 -2.67 10.34
N GLY A 181 19.35 -3.29 10.38
CA GLY A 181 20.63 -2.60 10.20
C GLY A 181 20.84 -1.91 8.84
N LYS A 182 20.04 -2.24 7.81
CA LYS A 182 20.07 -1.53 6.52
C LYS A 182 19.28 -0.22 6.51
N PHE A 183 18.47 0.04 7.53
CA PHE A 183 17.63 1.23 7.64
C PHE A 183 18.37 2.34 8.38
N ASN A 184 19.54 2.71 7.88
CA ASN A 184 20.46 3.68 8.48
C ASN A 184 20.53 5.02 7.70
N GLY A 185 19.67 5.19 6.70
CA GLY A 185 19.56 6.41 5.92
C GLY A 185 19.14 7.59 6.78
N GLN A 186 19.90 8.68 6.68
CA GLN A 186 19.62 9.92 7.40
C GLN A 186 18.56 10.73 6.65
N TYR A 187 17.69 11.38 7.41
CA TYR A 187 16.71 12.31 6.88
C TYR A 187 17.41 13.58 6.38
N SER A 188 17.13 14.01 5.15
CA SER A 188 17.82 15.14 4.52
C SER A 188 17.29 16.50 4.95
N ALA A 189 16.11 16.55 5.59
CA ALA A 189 15.34 17.78 5.87
C ALA A 189 15.03 18.66 4.64
N GLN A 190 15.24 18.13 3.45
CA GLN A 190 14.92 18.78 2.17
C GLN A 190 13.57 18.27 1.69
N GLU A 191 12.51 18.90 2.18
CA GLU A 191 11.14 18.59 1.79
C GLU A 191 10.71 19.50 0.65
N SER A 192 10.17 18.89 -0.40
CA SER A 192 9.61 19.59 -1.54
C SER A 192 8.50 18.74 -2.13
N ILE A 193 7.33 19.36 -2.31
CA ILE A 193 6.24 18.81 -3.11
C ILE A 193 6.52 19.28 -4.54
N PRO A 194 6.69 18.37 -5.51
CA PRO A 194 6.93 18.77 -6.90
C PRO A 194 5.78 19.64 -7.40
N ALA A 195 6.10 20.64 -8.21
CA ALA A 195 5.09 21.44 -8.87
C ALA A 195 4.36 20.54 -9.88
N PHE A 196 3.10 20.22 -9.58
CA PHE A 196 2.25 19.53 -10.53
C PHE A 196 1.76 20.53 -11.57
N ASP A 197 2.25 20.39 -12.80
CA ASP A 197 1.58 21.00 -13.95
C ASP A 197 0.26 20.25 -14.14
N LEU A 198 -0.79 20.77 -13.49
CA LEU A 198 -2.14 20.18 -13.52
C LEU A 198 -2.68 20.11 -14.95
N ALA A 199 -2.32 21.06 -15.81
CA ALA A 199 -2.70 21.04 -17.23
C ALA A 199 -2.01 19.88 -17.95
N ARG A 200 -0.73 19.62 -17.68
CA ARG A 200 -0.01 18.47 -18.23
C ARG A 200 -0.50 17.14 -17.67
N LEU A 201 -0.83 17.05 -16.39
CA LEU A 201 -1.44 15.87 -15.79
C LEU A 201 -2.82 15.59 -16.40
N GLN A 202 -3.66 16.62 -16.52
CA GLN A 202 -4.96 16.53 -17.17
C GLN A 202 -4.83 16.13 -18.64
N ALA A 203 -3.90 16.72 -19.39
CA ALA A 203 -3.64 16.35 -20.77
C ALA A 203 -3.15 14.89 -20.89
N ARG A 204 -2.32 14.40 -19.95
CA ARG A 204 -1.90 12.99 -19.91
C ARG A 204 -3.07 12.06 -19.60
N LEU A 205 -3.94 12.41 -18.65
CA LEU A 205 -5.14 11.62 -18.33
C LEU A 205 -6.10 11.59 -19.53
N LEU A 206 -6.33 12.72 -20.20
CA LEU A 206 -7.14 12.81 -21.41
C LEU A 206 -6.53 12.01 -22.57
N ALA A 207 -5.21 12.06 -22.75
CA ALA A 207 -4.50 11.28 -23.77
C ALA A 207 -4.53 9.77 -23.48
N ALA A 208 -4.49 9.37 -22.20
CA ALA A 208 -4.70 7.99 -21.79
C ALA A 208 -6.16 7.52 -21.93
N GLY A 209 -7.12 8.45 -21.93
CA GLY A 209 -8.55 8.22 -22.08
C GLY A 209 -9.07 8.10 -23.51
N ASN A 210 -8.22 8.12 -24.54
CA ASN A 210 -8.60 7.89 -25.93
C ASN A 210 -7.91 6.65 -26.53
N PRO A 211 -8.43 5.44 -26.31
CA PRO A 211 -8.59 4.46 -27.36
C PRO A 211 -9.99 4.65 -27.97
N ALA A 212 -10.07 4.86 -29.27
CA ALA A 212 -11.32 4.90 -30.01
C ALA A 212 -11.95 3.49 -30.16
N ASP A 213 -12.08 2.75 -29.05
CA ASP A 213 -12.70 1.42 -29.02
C ASP A 213 -13.58 1.26 -27.78
N GLY A 214 -14.88 1.08 -27.99
CA GLY A 214 -15.77 0.39 -27.07
C GLY A 214 -16.57 1.24 -26.07
N LEU A 215 -17.49 2.07 -26.56
CA LEU A 215 -18.67 2.46 -25.78
C LEU A 215 -19.57 1.22 -25.61
N ALA A 216 -19.36 0.44 -24.56
CA ALA A 216 -20.27 -0.63 -24.15
C ALA A 216 -20.96 -0.24 -22.83
N ASP A 217 -22.27 -0.03 -22.96
CA ASP A 217 -23.35 -0.07 -21.98
C ASP A 217 -23.04 0.32 -20.52
N THR A 218 -23.52 1.50 -20.16
CA THR A 218 -23.69 1.95 -18.78
C THR A 218 -24.48 0.95 -17.95
N VAL A 219 -23.84 0.37 -16.93
CA VAL A 219 -24.54 -0.38 -15.87
C VAL A 219 -25.23 0.64 -14.94
N PRO A 220 -26.56 0.56 -14.72
CA PRO A 220 -27.24 1.45 -13.79
C PRO A 220 -26.71 1.26 -12.36
N GLY A 221 -26.20 2.34 -11.75
CA GLY A 221 -25.73 2.35 -10.35
C GLY A 221 -24.41 3.08 -10.11
N LEU A 222 -23.61 3.34 -11.15
CA LEU A 222 -22.39 4.14 -11.03
C LEU A 222 -22.59 5.52 -11.67
N THR A 223 -22.33 6.59 -10.91
CA THR A 223 -22.43 7.98 -11.41
C THR A 223 -21.24 8.40 -12.27
N VAL A 224 -20.18 7.58 -12.36
CA VAL A 224 -19.00 7.83 -13.20
C VAL A 224 -18.49 6.51 -13.74
N ALA A 225 -18.29 6.45 -15.07
CA ALA A 225 -17.68 5.31 -15.72
C ALA A 225 -16.23 5.13 -15.23
N PRO A 226 -15.80 3.91 -14.88
CA PRO A 226 -14.41 3.63 -14.52
C PRO A 226 -13.47 3.98 -15.67
N HIS A 227 -12.31 4.55 -15.34
CA HIS A 227 -11.30 4.90 -16.34
C HIS A 227 -10.55 3.64 -16.81
N VAL A 228 -10.03 3.61 -18.04
CA VAL A 228 -9.28 2.45 -18.58
C VAL A 228 -8.00 2.11 -17.79
N THR A 229 -7.49 3.08 -17.01
CA THR A 229 -6.36 2.87 -16.09
C THR A 229 -6.79 2.73 -14.63
N ASP A 230 -8.09 2.64 -14.38
CA ASP A 230 -8.63 2.36 -13.06
C ASP A 230 -8.28 0.91 -12.69
N ARG A 231 -7.53 0.75 -11.61
CA ARG A 231 -7.06 -0.55 -11.11
C ARG A 231 -7.74 -0.95 -9.82
N HIS A 232 -8.82 -0.23 -9.45
CA HIS A 232 -9.63 -0.60 -8.31
C HIS A 232 -10.57 -1.74 -8.69
N ALA A 233 -10.85 -2.64 -7.73
CA ALA A 233 -11.85 -3.67 -7.91
C ALA A 233 -13.23 -3.02 -8.13
N SER A 234 -14.18 -3.69 -8.80
CA SER A 234 -15.48 -3.07 -9.11
C SER A 234 -16.30 -2.67 -7.86
N ASP A 235 -15.93 -3.21 -6.70
CA ASP A 235 -16.43 -2.97 -5.35
C ASP A 235 -15.54 -2.03 -4.51
N ASP A 236 -14.34 -1.68 -4.99
CA ASP A 236 -13.47 -0.66 -4.42
C ASP A 236 -13.47 0.59 -5.31
N VAL A 237 -13.72 1.71 -4.68
CA VAL A 237 -14.34 2.85 -5.32
C VAL A 237 -13.51 4.10 -5.05
N GLY A 238 -12.32 3.93 -4.46
CA GLY A 238 -11.45 5.03 -4.08
C GLY A 238 -12.19 6.06 -3.21
N GLY A 239 -13.10 5.60 -2.34
CA GLY A 239 -13.97 6.45 -1.52
C GLY A 239 -15.44 6.60 -1.97
N ARG A 240 -16.00 5.73 -2.84
CA ARG A 240 -17.43 5.77 -3.24
C ARG A 240 -18.24 4.52 -2.84
N LEU A 241 -18.42 4.25 -1.54
CA LEU A 241 -19.10 3.03 -1.06
C LEU A 241 -20.52 2.81 -1.63
N ASP A 242 -20.83 1.57 -2.06
CA ASP A 242 -22.19 1.01 -2.10
C ASP A 242 -22.22 -0.27 -1.23
N VAL A 243 -23.11 -0.28 -0.24
CA VAL A 243 -23.19 -1.26 0.85
C VAL A 243 -24.20 -2.39 0.60
N THR A 244 -24.71 -2.54 -0.63
CA THR A 244 -25.93 -3.34 -0.87
C THR A 244 -25.76 -4.73 -1.49
N ARG A 245 -24.55 -5.24 -1.79
CA ARG A 245 -24.42 -6.53 -2.50
C ARG A 245 -23.42 -7.52 -1.92
N ALA A 246 -23.83 -8.79 -1.86
CA ALA A 246 -23.02 -9.96 -1.57
C ALA A 246 -22.75 -10.74 -2.87
N TRP A 247 -21.50 -11.09 -3.18
CA TRP A 247 -21.12 -11.79 -4.41
C TRP A 247 -20.18 -12.97 -4.17
N ARG A 248 -20.30 -14.00 -5.02
CA ARG A 248 -19.42 -15.19 -5.09
C ARG A 248 -19.42 -15.76 -6.51
N LEU A 249 -18.27 -16.19 -7.05
CA LEU A 249 -18.20 -16.99 -8.29
C LEU A 249 -16.87 -17.76 -8.45
N THR A 250 -16.91 -18.87 -9.20
CA THR A 250 -15.83 -19.87 -9.40
C THR A 250 -15.57 -20.07 -10.90
N ILE A 251 -14.32 -19.97 -11.38
CA ILE A 251 -13.87 -20.33 -12.76
C ILE A 251 -12.39 -20.84 -12.72
N PRO A 252 -11.95 -21.79 -13.60
CA PRO A 252 -10.71 -22.59 -13.46
C PRO A 252 -9.37 -21.92 -13.85
N ASP A 253 -8.27 -22.58 -13.44
CA ASP A 253 -6.96 -22.03 -13.08
C ASP A 253 -5.87 -22.05 -14.19
N PRO A 254 -5.21 -20.91 -14.51
CA PRO A 254 -4.01 -20.86 -15.34
C PRO A 254 -2.66 -20.99 -14.58
N ALA A 255 -2.65 -21.29 -13.27
CA ALA A 255 -1.45 -21.40 -12.44
C ALA A 255 -0.56 -22.64 -12.72
N GLU A 256 -0.87 -23.46 -13.71
CA GLU A 256 -0.02 -24.60 -14.08
C GLU A 256 1.38 -24.20 -14.60
N SER A 257 1.60 -22.95 -14.99
CA SER A 257 2.79 -22.55 -15.75
C SER A 257 4.00 -22.01 -14.96
N SER A 258 3.90 -21.61 -13.68
CA SER A 258 5.05 -21.00 -12.96
C SER A 258 5.69 -21.90 -11.89
N SER A 259 6.99 -22.17 -12.04
CA SER A 259 7.76 -23.12 -11.20
C SER A 259 8.11 -22.59 -9.82
N ARG A 260 8.34 -21.27 -9.66
CA ARG A 260 8.63 -20.64 -8.36
C ARG A 260 7.41 -20.50 -7.46
N TYR A 261 6.23 -20.19 -8.03
CA TYR A 261 4.97 -20.20 -7.29
C TYR A 261 4.69 -21.60 -6.74
N ARG A 262 4.79 -22.61 -7.62
CA ARG A 262 4.65 -24.02 -7.23
C ARG A 262 5.60 -24.38 -6.09
N ALA A 263 6.87 -23.98 -6.16
CA ALA A 263 7.84 -24.25 -5.10
C ALA A 263 7.52 -23.58 -3.74
N LEU A 264 6.96 -22.37 -3.74
CA LEU A 264 6.55 -21.69 -2.50
C LEU A 264 5.32 -22.34 -1.87
N VAL A 265 4.35 -22.73 -2.69
CA VAL A 265 3.12 -23.39 -2.23
C VAL A 265 3.39 -24.83 -1.80
N SER A 266 4.19 -25.59 -2.57
CA SER A 266 4.52 -26.99 -2.27
C SER A 266 5.47 -27.15 -1.08
N GLY A 267 6.12 -26.07 -0.63
CA GLY A 267 6.98 -26.07 0.56
C GLY A 267 6.25 -25.78 1.87
N ALA A 268 4.94 -25.49 1.83
CA ALA A 268 4.16 -25.05 2.99
C ALA A 268 3.43 -26.18 3.76
N ASP A 269 3.65 -27.44 3.39
CA ASP A 269 3.12 -28.59 4.15
C ASP A 269 3.96 -28.85 5.41
N ALA A 270 3.62 -28.13 6.49
CA ALA A 270 3.63 -28.54 7.91
C ALA A 270 3.78 -27.31 8.83
N GLY A 271 2.67 -26.66 9.16
CA GLY A 271 2.64 -25.61 10.18
C GLY A 271 1.23 -25.41 10.72
N ALA A 272 0.97 -25.99 11.90
CA ALA A 272 -0.30 -25.91 12.60
C ALA A 272 -0.80 -24.46 12.81
N PRO A 273 -2.13 -24.23 12.85
CA PRO A 273 -2.70 -22.90 13.03
C PRO A 273 -2.34 -22.29 14.39
N PRO A 274 -2.15 -20.97 14.50
CA PRO A 274 -1.92 -20.30 15.77
C PRO A 274 -3.18 -20.33 16.64
N GLN A 275 -2.99 -20.66 17.92
CA GLN A 275 -4.04 -20.68 18.93
C GLN A 275 -4.63 -19.29 19.14
N THR A 276 -5.96 -19.20 19.09
CA THR A 276 -6.74 -18.04 19.50
C THR A 276 -6.63 -17.87 21.02
N GLY A 277 -5.93 -16.83 21.46
CA GLY A 277 -5.85 -16.45 22.87
C GLY A 277 -7.24 -16.06 23.38
N GLY A 278 -7.76 -16.85 24.32
CA GLY A 278 -8.99 -16.59 25.04
C GLY A 278 -8.89 -15.35 25.92
N SER A 279 -9.97 -14.57 25.92
CA SER A 279 -10.23 -13.49 26.87
C SER A 279 -10.39 -14.06 28.28
N PRO A 280 -9.80 -13.47 29.35
CA PRO A 280 -10.18 -13.85 30.71
C PRO A 280 -11.51 -13.20 31.06
N ALA A 281 -12.54 -14.02 31.24
CA ALA A 281 -13.81 -13.59 31.80
C ALA A 281 -13.72 -13.52 33.34
N ALA A 282 -14.20 -12.38 33.84
CA ALA A 282 -14.75 -12.06 35.17
C ALA A 282 -14.46 -13.01 36.35
N ALA A 283 -13.79 -12.45 37.36
CA ALA A 283 -13.82 -12.95 38.73
C ALA A 283 -15.22 -12.68 39.34
N GLU A 284 -15.88 -13.76 39.74
CA GLU A 284 -17.13 -13.77 40.48
C GLU A 284 -16.83 -13.54 41.97
N ILE A 285 -17.38 -12.47 42.54
CA ILE A 285 -17.39 -12.22 43.99
C ILE A 285 -18.70 -12.82 44.51
N ALA A 286 -18.60 -13.83 45.38
CA ALA A 286 -19.72 -14.29 46.19
C ALA A 286 -19.24 -14.67 47.59
N GLN A 287 -19.71 -13.85 48.55
CA GLN A 287 -19.91 -14.07 49.99
C GLN A 287 -18.69 -14.18 50.90
#